data_AF-G8TUN0-F1
#
_entry.id   AF-G8TUN0-F1
#
_cell.length_a   1.000
_cell.length_b   1.000
_cell.length_c   1.000
_cell.angle_alpha   90.00
_cell.angle_beta   90.00
_cell.angle_gamma   90.00
#
_symmetry.space_group_name_H-M   'P 1'
#
loop_
_entity.id
_entity.type
_entity.pdbx_description
1 polymer ?
#
loop_
_entity_poly.entity_id
_entity_poly.type
_entity_poly.pdbx_seq_one_letter_code
_entity_poly.pdbx_strand_id
1 'polypeptide(L)' 'MVFTFWEMELHPNGTIRETGRHWVYQADSLDDALQKAVYFARLTVPGATIAPSHRGIDVTTTPQGVRIGWYYRPD' A
#
# COMPACT_ATOMS: atom_id res chain seq x y z
N MET A 1 -1.38 -18.05 -4.88
CA MET A 1 -0.80 -17.09 -5.84
C MET A 1 0.11 -16.14 -5.09
N VAL A 2 1.04 -15.46 -5.79
CA VAL A 2 1.91 -14.44 -5.18
C VAL A 2 1.48 -13.08 -5.67
N PHE A 3 1.30 -12.14 -4.75
CA PHE A 3 0.93 -10.76 -5.05
C PHE A 3 2.04 -9.84 -4.54
N THR A 4 2.58 -9.05 -5.45
CA THR A 4 3.57 -8.02 -5.13
C THR A 4 2.89 -6.67 -5.10
N PHE A 5 3.18 -5.89 -4.08
CA PHE A 5 2.66 -4.54 -3.88
C PHE A 5 3.80 -3.57 -3.70
N TRP A 6 3.91 -2.58 -4.57
CA TRP A 6 5.00 -1.61 -4.51
C TRP A 6 4.62 -0.40 -3.67
N GLU A 7 5.57 0.04 -2.86
CA GLU A 7 5.42 1.19 -2.01
C GLU A 7 5.62 2.49 -2.80
N MET A 8 4.59 3.35 -2.81
CA MET A 8 4.62 4.62 -3.55
C MET A 8 4.46 5.84 -2.62
N GLU A 9 5.37 6.79 -2.68
CA GLU A 9 5.23 8.11 -2.05
C GLU A 9 4.58 9.09 -3.04
N LEU A 10 3.39 9.59 -2.70
CA LEU A 10 2.82 10.76 -3.38
C LEU A 10 3.39 12.00 -2.67
N HIS A 11 3.92 12.97 -3.40
CA HIS A 11 4.47 14.19 -2.82
C HIS A 11 3.41 15.30 -2.83
N PRO A 12 3.55 16.34 -1.98
CA PRO A 12 2.61 17.47 -1.96
C PRO A 12 2.44 18.19 -3.31
N ASN A 13 3.43 18.08 -4.20
CA ASN A 13 3.38 18.62 -5.56
C ASN A 13 2.65 17.70 -6.58
N GLY A 14 2.00 16.62 -6.12
CA GLY A 14 1.28 15.67 -6.96
C GLY A 14 2.16 14.60 -7.63
N THR A 15 3.47 14.61 -7.41
CA THR A 15 4.38 13.61 -8.01
C THR A 15 4.29 12.29 -7.24
N ILE A 16 4.14 11.16 -7.95
CA ILE A 16 4.23 9.82 -7.35
C ILE A 16 5.63 9.27 -7.60
N ARG A 17 6.27 8.72 -6.57
CA ARG A 17 7.57 8.06 -6.64
C ARG A 17 7.54 6.72 -5.96
N GLU A 18 8.09 5.71 -6.62
CA GLU A 18 8.36 4.43 -6.00
C GLU A 18 9.53 4.58 -5.01
N THR A 19 9.39 4.01 -3.81
CA THR A 19 10.46 4.05 -2.81
C THR A 19 11.49 2.92 -2.99
N GLY A 20 11.20 1.97 -3.88
CA GLY A 20 11.93 0.71 -4.06
C GLY A 20 11.57 -0.38 -3.04
N ARG A 21 10.71 -0.09 -2.05
CA ARG A 21 10.19 -1.10 -1.13
C ARG A 21 8.97 -1.80 -1.74
N HIS A 22 8.87 -3.11 -1.52
CA HIS A 22 7.74 -3.89 -1.99
C HIS A 22 7.33 -4.98 -0.98
N TRP A 23 6.01 -5.14 -0.92
CA TRP A 23 5.19 -6.10 -0.22
C TRP A 23 5.01 -7.41 -1.00
N VAL A 24 5.47 -8.57 -0.54
CA VAL A 24 5.13 -9.86 -1.19
C VAL A 24 4.20 -10.67 -0.29
N TYR A 25 3.02 -11.02 -0.81
CA TYR A 25 2.04 -11.84 -0.11
C TYR A 25 1.70 -13.09 -0.89
N GLN A 26 1.76 -14.23 -0.21
CA GLN A 26 1.11 -15.44 -0.69
C GLN A 26 -0.36 -15.43 -0.27
N ALA A 27 -1.26 -15.49 -1.26
CA ALA A 27 -2.69 -15.39 -1.05
C ALA A 27 -3.48 -16.19 -2.10
N ASP A 28 -4.72 -16.51 -1.78
CA ASP A 28 -5.61 -17.26 -2.67
C ASP A 28 -6.29 -16.35 -3.72
N SER A 29 -6.43 -15.05 -3.41
CA SER A 29 -7.01 -14.04 -4.28
C SER A 29 -6.40 -12.65 -4.03
N LEU A 30 -6.69 -11.68 -4.91
CA LEU A 30 -6.29 -10.28 -4.70
C LEU A 30 -6.95 -9.72 -3.43
N ASP A 31 -8.19 -10.09 -3.13
CA ASP A 31 -8.89 -9.62 -1.93
C ASP A 31 -8.25 -10.14 -0.64
N ASP A 32 -7.84 -11.42 -0.59
CA ASP A 32 -7.08 -11.99 0.54
C ASP A 32 -5.72 -11.29 0.69
N ALA A 33 -5.02 -11.06 -0.42
CA ALA A 33 -3.78 -10.29 -0.43
C ALA A 33 -3.95 -8.85 0.09
N LEU A 34 -5.01 -8.15 -0.32
CA LEU A 34 -5.33 -6.81 0.17
C LEU A 34 -5.67 -6.81 1.66
N GLN A 35 -6.44 -7.78 2.16
CA GLN A 35 -6.74 -7.89 3.58
C GLN A 35 -5.46 -8.10 4.43
N LYS A 36 -4.55 -8.97 3.97
CA LYS A 36 -3.23 -9.17 4.59
C LYS A 36 -2.43 -7.87 4.60
N ALA A 37 -2.36 -7.19 3.47
CA ALA A 37 -1.61 -5.93 3.36
C ALA A 37 -2.21 -4.82 4.26
N VAL A 38 -3.54 -4.73 4.41
CA VAL A 38 -4.20 -3.79 5.33
C VAL A 38 -3.84 -4.11 6.78
N TYR A 39 -3.88 -5.39 7.16
CA TYR A 39 -3.51 -5.83 8.50
C TYR A 39 -2.07 -5.44 8.83
N PHE A 40 -1.13 -5.69 7.92
CA PHE A 40 0.27 -5.29 8.10
C PHE A 40 0.44 -3.77 8.18
N ALA A 41 -0.22 -3.00 7.30
CA ALA A 41 -0.14 -1.54 7.29
C ALA A 41 -0.58 -0.94 8.64
N ARG A 42 -1.64 -1.48 9.26
CA ARG A 42 -2.13 -1.06 10.59
C ARG A 42 -1.10 -1.27 11.71
N LEU A 43 -0.32 -2.34 11.63
CA LEU A 43 0.71 -2.65 12.61
C LEU A 43 1.95 -1.77 12.43
N THR A 44 2.31 -1.48 11.17
CA THR A 44 3.54 -0.75 10.85
C THR A 44 3.39 0.76 10.92
N VAL A 45 2.17 1.29 10.78
CA VAL A 45 1.90 2.73 10.79
C VAL A 45 0.75 3.06 11.76
N PRO A 46 1.02 3.10 13.08
CA PRO A 46 0.01 3.44 14.07
C PRO A 46 -0.55 4.84 13.84
N GLY A 47 -1.88 4.97 13.89
CA GLY A 47 -2.57 6.25 13.68
C GLY A 47 -2.75 6.68 12.23
N ALA A 48 -2.36 5.84 11.26
CA ALA A 48 -2.67 6.09 9.86
C ALA A 48 -4.13 5.77 9.52
N THR A 49 -4.70 6.59 8.63
CA THR A 49 -5.92 6.22 7.91
C THR A 49 -5.54 5.26 6.79
N ILE A 50 -6.25 4.13 6.69
CA ILE A 50 -5.97 3.08 5.70
C ILE A 50 -7.22 2.83 4.88
N ALA A 51 -7.13 3.02 3.57
CA ALA A 51 -8.20 2.83 2.62
C ALA A 51 -7.81 1.79 1.57
N PRO A 52 -8.38 0.57 1.58
CA PRO A 52 -8.17 -0.39 0.51
C PRO A 52 -8.91 0.06 -0.76
N SER A 53 -8.33 -0.25 -1.92
CA SER A 53 -8.90 -0.07 -3.25
C SER A 53 -8.75 -1.34 -4.08
N HIS A 54 -9.44 -1.42 -5.20
CA HIS A 54 -9.38 -2.55 -6.14
C HIS A 54 -7.98 -2.80 -6.75
N ARG A 55 -7.00 -1.92 -6.52
CA ARG A 55 -5.62 -2.05 -7.02
C ARG A 55 -4.59 -2.04 -5.92
N GLY A 56 -4.98 -1.86 -4.66
CA GLY A 56 -4.01 -1.52 -3.64
C GLY A 56 -4.56 -1.01 -2.33
N ILE A 57 -3.68 -0.40 -1.53
CA ILE A 57 -4.05 0.22 -0.25
C ILE A 57 -3.42 1.58 -0.16
N ASP A 58 -4.24 2.60 0.10
CA ASP A 58 -3.78 3.94 0.41
C ASP A 58 -3.64 4.09 1.92
N VAL A 59 -2.43 4.43 2.36
CA VAL A 59 -2.15 4.78 3.75
C VAL A 59 -2.02 6.31 3.83
N THR A 60 -2.45 6.94 4.93
CA THR A 60 -2.34 8.40 5.08
C THR A 60 -2.06 8.75 6.53
N THR A 61 -0.97 9.48 6.75
CA THR A 61 -0.61 10.13 8.00
C THR A 61 -0.66 11.65 7.75
N THR A 62 -1.36 12.41 8.60
CA THR A 62 -1.65 13.85 8.44
C THR A 62 -0.40 14.77 8.29
N PRO A 63 -0.57 16.07 8.00
CA PRO A 63 -0.85 16.69 6.69
C PRO A 63 0.41 16.99 5.84
N GLN A 64 1.62 16.73 6.32
CA GLN A 64 2.87 17.22 5.69
C GLN A 64 3.62 16.19 4.86
N GLY A 65 3.20 14.94 4.89
CA GLY A 65 3.96 13.83 4.29
C GLY A 65 3.01 12.69 3.98
N VAL A 66 2.34 12.84 2.85
CA VAL A 66 1.61 11.79 2.16
C VAL A 66 2.46 10.51 2.10
N ARG A 67 1.86 9.34 2.39
CA ARG A 67 2.59 8.07 2.30
C ARG A 67 1.72 6.87 1.93
N ILE A 68 2.13 6.27 0.82
CA ILE A 68 2.16 4.83 0.59
C ILE A 68 0.84 4.24 0.09
N GLY A 69 0.64 4.40 -1.21
CA GLY A 69 -0.18 3.52 -2.02
C GLY A 69 0.60 2.23 -2.30
N TRP A 70 0.05 1.09 -1.91
CA TRP A 70 0.56 -0.25 -2.23
C TRP A 70 -0.13 -0.72 -3.50
N TYR A 71 0.48 -0.63 -4.67
CA TYR A 71 -0.22 -1.01 -5.91
C TYR A 71 0.15 -2.42 -6.35
N TYR A 72 -0.84 -3.25 -6.67
CA TYR A 72 -0.62 -4.52 -7.35
C TYR A 72 -0.30 -4.26 -8.82
N ARG A 73 0.83 -4.79 -9.28
CA ARG A 73 1.18 -4.90 -10.70
C ARG A 73 1.01 -6.36 -11.07
N PRO A 74 0.07 -6.72 -11.95
CA PRO A 74 0.08 -8.05 -12.53
C PRO A 74 1.35 -8.17 -13.38
N ASP A 75 2.12 -9.22 -13.10
CA ASP A 75 3.25 -9.65 -13.92
C ASP A 75 2.79 -10.01 -15.35
#